data_AF-A0A2V1DF41-F1
#
_entry.id   AF-A0A2V1DF41-F1
#
_cell.length_a   1.000
_cell.length_b   1.000
_cell.length_c   1.000
_cell.angle_alpha   90.00
_cell.angle_beta   90.00
_cell.angle_gamma   90.00
#
_symmetry.space_group_name_H-M   'P 1'
#
loop_
_entity.id
_entity.type
_entity.pdbx_description
1 polymer ?
#
loop_
_entity_poly.entity_id
_entity_poly.type
_entity_poly.pdbx_seq_one_letter_code
_entity_poly.pdbx_strand_id
1 'polypeptide(L)'
;MPIISLITIFALSGYGLYLSYQNITRLQQYEEQSEKAAKWSNTVAERLHKTRTTQTSSTLTLLISFLTTVYLLLPTGLQRYHFVLAALLNAGVLFSSRAHMATFWNDRKQIQVPFVEKFNEAIKGSETVVSLLGLAACTWAEAGALWLLGWKGAVWPDIVFLIGFGALWMVSMKQMR
;
A
#
# COMPACT_ATOMS: atom_id res chain seq x y z
N MET A 1 -20.13 14.20 -1.80
CA MET A 1 -18.94 13.40 -2.15
C MET A 1 -18.27 12.92 -0.87
N PRO A 2 -17.75 11.69 -0.81
CA PRO A 2 -17.04 11.13 0.35
C PRO A 2 -15.62 11.72 0.43
N ILE A 3 -15.53 12.98 0.85
CA ILE A 3 -14.27 13.73 0.90
C ILE A 3 -13.31 13.12 1.94
N ILE A 4 -13.85 12.59 3.05
CA ILE A 4 -13.03 11.97 4.11
C ILE A 4 -12.30 10.73 3.58
N SER A 5 -12.98 9.87 2.80
CA SER A 5 -12.33 8.71 2.20
C SER A 5 -11.19 9.13 1.27
N LEU A 6 -11.40 10.17 0.44
CA LEU A 6 -10.35 10.72 -0.44
C LEU A 6 -9.15 11.27 0.33
N ILE A 7 -9.38 12.04 1.39
CA ILE A 7 -8.31 12.57 2.26
C ILE A 7 -7.55 11.42 2.94
N THR A 8 -8.28 10.39 3.39
CA THR A 8 -7.68 9.20 4.02
C THR A 8 -6.80 8.45 3.01
N ILE A 9 -7.29 8.20 1.80
CA ILE A 9 -6.52 7.53 0.74
C ILE A 9 -5.29 8.36 0.37
N PHE A 10 -5.43 9.69 0.27
CA PHE A 10 -4.31 10.61 0.01
C PHE A 10 -3.23 10.46 1.09
N ALA A 11 -3.61 10.48 2.37
CA ALA A 11 -2.69 10.32 3.49
C ALA A 11 -2.02 8.93 3.50
N LEU A 12 -2.79 7.85 3.33
CA LEU A 12 -2.28 6.47 3.27
C LEU A 12 -1.32 6.28 2.10
N SER A 13 -1.69 6.76 0.91
CA SER A 13 -0.86 6.61 -0.29
C SER A 13 0.42 7.45 -0.18
N GLY A 14 0.33 8.67 0.34
CA GLY A 14 1.48 9.53 0.58
C GLY A 14 2.45 8.95 1.61
N TYR A 15 1.93 8.44 2.73
CA TYR A 15 2.76 7.78 3.75
C TYR A 15 3.39 6.48 3.22
N GLY A 16 2.63 5.69 2.44
CA GLY A 16 3.16 4.50 1.77
C GLY A 16 4.30 4.82 0.80
N LEU A 17 4.17 5.90 0.00
CA LEU A 17 5.24 6.38 -0.89
C LEU A 17 6.48 6.82 -0.11
N TYR A 18 6.31 7.50 1.03
CA TYR A 18 7.42 7.87 1.91
C TYR A 18 8.15 6.64 2.45
N LEU A 19 7.43 5.62 2.91
CA LEU A 19 8.03 4.35 3.35
C LEU A 19 8.73 3.61 2.21
N SER A 20 8.09 3.54 1.04
CA SER A 20 8.71 2.96 -0.16
C SER A 20 10.02 3.66 -0.49
N TYR A 21 10.07 5.00 -0.45
CA TYR A 21 11.30 5.75 -0.66
C TYR A 21 12.40 5.34 0.33
N GLN A 22 12.09 5.31 1.63
CA GLN A 22 13.06 4.88 2.65
C GLN A 22 13.56 3.44 2.44
N ASN A 23 12.65 2.51 2.12
CA ASN A 23 12.98 1.10 1.91
C ASN A 23 13.86 0.91 0.67
N ILE A 24 13.52 1.56 -0.45
CA ILE A 24 14.31 1.52 -1.68
C ILE A 24 15.71 2.08 -1.42
N THR A 25 15.83 3.25 -0.77
CA THR A 25 17.13 3.85 -0.46
C THR A 25 17.97 2.95 0.44
N ARG A 26 17.37 2.28 1.44
CA ARG A 26 18.08 1.31 2.29
C ARG A 26 18.53 0.09 1.49
N LEU A 27 17.68 -0.47 0.63
CA LEU A 27 18.02 -1.62 -0.20
C LEU A 27 19.14 -1.33 -1.19
N GLN A 28 19.13 -0.13 -1.79
CA GLN A 28 20.19 0.31 -2.70
C GLN A 28 21.58 0.28 -2.05
N GLN A 29 21.70 0.47 -0.73
CA GLN A 29 22.97 0.37 -0.01
C GLN A 29 23.56 -1.05 -0.03
N TYR A 30 22.71 -2.07 -0.15
CA TYR A 30 23.10 -3.49 -0.13
C TYR A 30 22.97 -4.16 -1.50
N GLU A 31 22.61 -3.40 -2.53
CA GLU A 31 22.32 -3.91 -3.88
C GLU A 31 23.55 -4.56 -4.49
N GLU A 32 24.70 -3.88 -4.46
CA GLU A 32 25.95 -4.37 -5.06
C GLU A 32 26.42 -5.68 -4.39
N GLN A 33 26.31 -5.77 -3.06
CA GLN A 33 26.64 -6.98 -2.30
C GLN A 33 25.67 -8.11 -2.65
N SER A 34 24.38 -7.80 -2.75
CA SER A 34 23.33 -8.76 -3.12
C SER A 34 23.50 -9.27 -4.55
N GLU A 35 23.90 -8.42 -5.49
CA GLU A 35 24.19 -8.80 -6.88
C GLU A 35 25.43 -9.70 -6.98
N LYS A 36 26.50 -9.39 -6.23
CA LYS A 36 27.68 -10.26 -6.17
C LYS A 36 27.31 -11.63 -5.60
N ALA A 37 26.53 -11.68 -4.53
CA ALA A 37 26.05 -12.94 -3.95
C ALA A 37 25.10 -13.71 -4.90
N ALA A 38 24.25 -13.00 -5.65
CA ALA A 38 23.34 -13.58 -6.63
C ALA A 38 24.06 -14.32 -7.77
N LYS A 39 25.27 -13.90 -8.16
CA LYS A 39 26.09 -14.60 -9.16
C LYS A 39 26.46 -16.02 -8.75
N TRP A 40 26.51 -16.29 -7.44
CA TRP A 40 26.91 -17.58 -6.89
C TRP A 40 25.74 -18.35 -6.26
N SER A 41 24.53 -17.78 -6.23
CA SER A 41 23.35 -18.41 -5.62
C SER A 41 22.06 -18.02 -6.33
N ASN A 42 21.42 -19.00 -6.97
CA ASN A 42 20.11 -18.83 -7.62
C ASN A 42 19.03 -18.36 -6.62
N THR A 43 19.11 -18.78 -5.36
CA THR A 43 18.17 -18.35 -4.31
C THR A 43 18.31 -16.86 -4.00
N VAL A 44 19.54 -16.34 -3.94
CA VAL A 44 19.78 -14.90 -3.71
C VAL A 44 19.32 -14.09 -4.93
N ALA A 45 19.60 -14.58 -6.15
CA ALA A 45 19.13 -13.96 -7.38
C ALA A 45 17.60 -13.85 -7.45
N GLU A 46 16.89 -14.93 -7.11
CA GLU A 46 15.42 -14.95 -7.09
C GLU A 46 14.87 -13.98 -6.03
N ARG A 47 15.47 -13.94 -4.83
CA ARG A 47 15.06 -13.00 -3.78
C ARG A 47 15.29 -11.55 -4.19
N LEU A 48 16.43 -11.23 -4.79
CA LEU A 48 16.73 -9.89 -5.29
C LEU A 48 15.70 -9.44 -6.34
N HIS A 49 15.38 -10.33 -7.28
CA HIS A 49 14.37 -10.06 -8.30
C HIS A 49 12.97 -9.84 -7.70
N LYS A 50 12.54 -10.71 -6.77
CA LYS A 50 11.26 -10.55 -6.07
C LYS A 50 11.18 -9.27 -5.26
N THR A 51 12.26 -8.88 -4.58
CA THR A 51 12.33 -7.61 -3.86
C THR A 51 12.14 -6.42 -4.79
N ARG A 52 12.88 -6.35 -5.91
CA ARG A 52 12.76 -5.26 -6.89
C ARG A 52 11.35 -5.17 -7.48
N THR A 53 10.79 -6.30 -7.90
CA THR A 53 9.46 -6.35 -8.54
C THR A 53 8.33 -6.00 -7.57
N THR A 54 8.37 -6.51 -6.33
CA THR A 54 7.37 -6.21 -5.31
C THR A 54 7.43 -4.75 -4.84
N GLN A 55 8.62 -4.19 -4.61
CA GLN A 55 8.74 -2.78 -4.22
C GLN A 55 8.41 -1.81 -5.36
N THR A 56 8.77 -2.14 -6.61
CA THR A 56 8.43 -1.30 -7.76
C THR A 56 6.92 -1.28 -8.01
N SER A 57 6.29 -2.46 -8.04
CA SER A 57 4.85 -2.57 -8.28
C SER A 57 4.01 -1.91 -7.20
N SER A 58 4.41 -2.03 -5.93
CA SER A 58 3.71 -1.36 -4.83
C SER A 58 3.85 0.15 -4.86
N THR A 59 5.07 0.64 -5.10
CA THR A 59 5.34 2.08 -5.20
C THR A 59 4.57 2.70 -6.37
N LEU A 60 4.56 2.05 -7.52
CA LEU A 60 3.79 2.54 -8.68
C LEU A 60 2.29 2.55 -8.39
N THR A 61 1.77 1.51 -7.73
CA THR A 61 0.36 1.42 -7.38
C THR A 61 -0.05 2.53 -6.39
N LEU A 62 0.75 2.76 -5.35
CA LEU A 62 0.53 3.85 -4.40
C LEU A 62 0.61 5.22 -5.07
N LEU A 63 1.53 5.40 -6.03
CA LEU A 63 1.66 6.63 -6.79
C LEU A 63 0.42 6.90 -7.65
N ILE A 64 -0.08 5.88 -8.37
CA ILE A 64 -1.31 5.99 -9.16
C ILE A 64 -2.51 6.32 -8.26
N SER A 65 -2.64 5.63 -7.12
CA SER A 65 -3.68 5.92 -6.13
C SER A 65 -3.60 7.36 -5.61
N PHE A 66 -2.40 7.81 -5.24
CA PHE A 66 -2.15 9.17 -4.79
C PHE A 66 -2.55 10.21 -5.85
N LEU A 67 -2.07 10.06 -7.08
CA LEU A 67 -2.41 10.96 -8.19
C LEU A 67 -3.90 10.95 -8.50
N THR A 68 -4.55 9.78 -8.44
CA THR A 68 -5.99 9.67 -8.62
C THR A 68 -6.73 10.47 -7.55
N THR A 69 -6.34 10.36 -6.28
CA THR A 69 -6.99 11.15 -5.22
C THR A 69 -6.82 12.65 -5.41
N VAL A 70 -5.61 13.11 -5.76
CA VAL A 70 -5.35 14.52 -6.06
C VAL A 70 -6.25 14.99 -7.20
N TYR A 71 -6.35 14.22 -8.28
CA TYR A 71 -7.20 14.55 -9.43
C TYR A 71 -8.69 14.63 -9.06
N LEU A 72 -9.21 13.68 -8.27
CA LEU A 72 -10.62 13.65 -7.87
C LEU A 72 -10.99 14.70 -6.81
N LEU A 73 -10.01 15.26 -6.10
CA LEU A 73 -10.21 16.39 -5.19
C LEU A 73 -10.32 17.73 -5.92
N LEU A 74 -9.88 17.81 -7.18
CA LEU A 74 -10.00 19.02 -7.98
C LEU A 74 -11.42 19.19 -8.55
N PRO A 75 -11.89 20.44 -8.74
CA PRO A 75 -13.18 20.72 -9.38
C PRO A 75 -13.09 20.41 -10.89
N THR A 76 -13.41 19.18 -11.27
CA THR A 76 -13.23 18.63 -12.63
C THR A 76 -14.53 18.48 -13.44
N GLY A 77 -15.69 18.74 -12.83
CA GLY A 77 -17.00 18.57 -13.49
C GLY A 77 -17.35 17.11 -13.84
N LEU A 78 -16.62 16.13 -13.28
CA LEU A 78 -16.82 14.71 -13.57
C LEU A 78 -18.21 14.22 -13.15
N GLN A 79 -18.74 13.30 -13.95
CA GLN A 79 -19.97 12.58 -13.62
C GLN A 79 -19.71 11.46 -12.62
N ARG A 80 -20.76 11.08 -11.88
CA ARG A 80 -20.75 10.05 -10.82
C ARG A 80 -20.09 8.72 -11.22
N TYR A 81 -20.30 8.26 -12.45
CA TYR A 81 -19.74 6.98 -12.91
C TYR A 81 -18.20 6.98 -12.99
N HIS A 82 -17.57 8.14 -13.24
CA HIS A 82 -16.11 8.26 -13.26
C HIS A 82 -15.52 8.00 -11.87
N PHE A 83 -16.17 8.50 -10.82
CA PHE A 83 -15.73 8.27 -9.44
C PHE A 83 -15.86 6.82 -9.04
N VAL A 84 -16.98 6.17 -9.40
CA VAL A 84 -17.17 4.74 -9.18
C VAL A 84 -16.11 3.92 -9.92
N LEU A 85 -15.87 4.22 -11.19
CA LEU A 85 -14.87 3.51 -11.98
C LEU A 85 -13.45 3.69 -11.41
N ALA A 86 -13.09 4.92 -11.04
CA ALA A 86 -11.81 5.20 -10.39
C ALA A 86 -11.64 4.44 -9.07
N ALA A 87 -12.69 4.36 -8.25
CA ALA A 87 -12.70 3.55 -7.02
C ALA A 87 -12.47 2.07 -7.30
N LEU A 88 -13.24 1.48 -8.23
CA LEU A 88 -13.14 0.06 -8.52
C LEU A 88 -11.75 -0.31 -9.08
N LEU A 89 -11.22 0.50 -10.00
CA LEU A 89 -9.89 0.28 -10.58
C LEU A 89 -8.81 0.39 -9.52
N ASN A 90 -8.83 1.44 -8.69
CA ASN A 90 -7.80 1.61 -7.65
C ASN A 90 -7.92 0.52 -6.57
N ALA A 91 -9.12 0.20 -6.10
CA ALA A 91 -9.33 -0.90 -5.17
C ALA A 91 -8.77 -2.22 -5.71
N GLY A 92 -9.06 -2.54 -6.98
CA GLY A 92 -8.59 -3.75 -7.64
C GLY A 92 -7.07 -3.81 -7.78
N VAL A 93 -6.44 -2.73 -8.25
CA VAL A 93 -4.97 -2.70 -8.43
C VAL A 93 -4.25 -2.70 -7.07
N LEU A 94 -4.73 -1.95 -6.07
CA LEU A 94 -4.16 -1.96 -4.71
C LEU A 94 -4.29 -3.33 -4.05
N PHE A 95 -5.46 -3.98 -4.18
CA PHE A 95 -5.65 -5.34 -3.67
C PHE A 95 -4.74 -6.34 -4.36
N SER A 96 -4.60 -6.25 -5.69
CA SER A 96 -3.71 -7.12 -6.46
C SER A 96 -2.25 -6.92 -6.07
N SER A 97 -1.82 -5.67 -5.92
CA SER A 97 -0.47 -5.32 -5.45
C SER A 97 -0.22 -5.84 -4.04
N ARG A 98 -1.19 -5.70 -3.13
CA ARG A 98 -1.13 -6.29 -1.79
C ARG A 98 -0.97 -7.80 -1.86
N ALA A 99 -1.78 -8.50 -2.66
CA ALA A 99 -1.72 -9.95 -2.76
C ALA A 99 -0.35 -10.42 -3.31
N HIS A 100 0.16 -9.71 -4.32
CA HIS A 100 1.49 -9.96 -4.88
C HIS A 100 2.60 -9.77 -3.83
N MET A 101 2.58 -8.66 -3.09
CA MET A 101 3.56 -8.40 -2.02
C MET A 101 3.42 -9.38 -0.86
N ALA A 102 2.21 -9.61 -0.35
CA ALA A 102 1.94 -10.45 0.81
C ALA A 102 2.41 -11.90 0.60
N THR A 103 2.44 -12.38 -0.64
CA THR A 103 2.97 -13.71 -0.96
C THR A 103 4.47 -13.82 -0.64
N PHE A 104 5.21 -12.71 -0.80
CA PHE A 104 6.65 -12.64 -0.59
C PHE A 104 7.05 -12.08 0.80
N TRP A 105 6.30 -11.09 1.29
CA TRP A 105 6.56 -10.34 2.52
C TRP A 105 5.71 -10.80 3.72
N ASN A 106 5.17 -12.02 3.74
CA ASN A 106 4.34 -12.48 4.86
C ASN A 106 5.16 -12.59 6.16
N ASP A 107 4.75 -11.89 7.21
CA ASP A 107 5.38 -11.82 8.54
C ASP A 107 5.72 -13.20 9.13
N ARG A 108 4.93 -14.24 8.82
CA ARG A 108 5.18 -15.60 9.34
C ARG A 108 6.38 -16.31 8.72
N LYS A 109 6.93 -15.81 7.62
CA LYS A 109 7.98 -16.48 6.85
C LYS A 109 9.31 -15.72 6.79
N GLN A 110 9.37 -14.47 7.26
CA GLN A 110 10.58 -13.66 7.18
C GLN A 110 11.40 -13.75 8.47
N ILE A 111 12.48 -14.53 8.40
CA ILE A 111 13.48 -14.62 9.46
C ILE A 111 14.34 -13.36 9.40
N GLN A 112 14.34 -12.56 10.47
CA GLN A 112 15.25 -11.41 10.61
C GLN A 112 16.69 -11.91 10.68
N VAL A 113 17.59 -11.25 9.96
CA VAL A 113 19.00 -11.62 9.92
C VAL A 113 19.71 -10.91 11.08
N PRO A 114 20.36 -11.63 12.01
CA PRO A 114 21.07 -10.98 13.11
C PRO A 114 22.20 -10.09 12.56
N PHE A 115 22.43 -8.95 13.21
CA PHE A 115 23.47 -7.97 12.88
C PHE A 115 23.32 -7.19 11.55
N VAL A 116 22.15 -7.25 10.90
CA VAL A 116 21.85 -6.47 9.68
C VAL A 116 20.61 -5.59 9.87
N GLU A 117 20.68 -4.66 10.82
CA GLU A 117 19.54 -3.85 11.30
C GLU A 117 18.83 -3.09 10.17
N LYS A 118 19.55 -2.40 9.30
CA LYS A 118 18.97 -1.65 8.17
C LYS A 118 18.22 -2.56 7.19
N PHE A 119 18.66 -3.81 7.03
CA PHE A 119 17.98 -4.79 6.18
C PHE A 119 16.69 -5.28 6.84
N ASN A 120 16.73 -5.55 8.15
CA ASN A 120 15.53 -5.90 8.91
C ASN A 120 14.53 -4.74 8.98
N GLU A 121 14.99 -3.49 9.01
CA GLU A 121 14.13 -2.31 8.89
C GLU A 121 13.44 -2.24 7.52
N ALA A 122 14.16 -2.53 6.43
CA ALA A 122 13.58 -2.57 5.09
C ALA A 122 12.55 -3.70 4.92
N ILE A 123 12.76 -4.83 5.58
CA ILE A 123 11.79 -5.92 5.71
C ILE A 123 10.50 -5.42 6.40
N LYS A 124 10.61 -4.90 7.63
CA LYS A 124 9.45 -4.40 8.40
C LYS A 124 8.72 -3.28 7.68
N GLY A 125 9.48 -2.41 7.02
CA GLY A 125 8.94 -1.35 6.19
C GLY A 125 8.12 -1.91 5.03
N SER A 126 8.56 -3.00 4.39
CA SER A 126 7.84 -3.65 3.29
C SER A 126 6.55 -4.32 3.76
N GLU A 127 6.56 -4.96 4.93
CA GLU A 127 5.36 -5.51 5.59
C GLU A 127 4.34 -4.41 5.88
N THR A 128 4.81 -3.28 6.41
CA THR A 128 3.96 -2.09 6.66
C THR A 128 3.31 -1.61 5.36
N VAL A 129 4.06 -1.57 4.24
CA VAL A 129 3.52 -1.21 2.92
C VAL A 129 2.44 -2.19 2.45
N VAL A 130 2.60 -3.50 2.67
CA VAL A 130 1.55 -4.50 2.36
C VAL A 130 0.26 -4.17 3.07
N SER A 131 0.35 -3.86 4.35
CA SER A 131 -0.81 -3.51 5.15
C SER A 131 -1.42 -2.21 4.60
N LEU A 132 -0.62 -1.18 4.28
CA LEU A 132 -1.11 0.11 3.78
C LEU A 132 -1.84 -0.03 2.44
N LEU A 133 -1.34 -0.86 1.54
CA LEU A 133 -2.03 -1.22 0.29
C LEU A 133 -3.41 -1.82 0.57
N GLY A 134 -3.52 -2.67 1.59
CA GLY A 134 -4.79 -3.23 2.04
C GLY A 134 -5.75 -2.19 2.58
N LEU A 135 -5.27 -1.27 3.42
CA LEU A 135 -6.12 -0.18 3.91
C LEU A 135 -6.64 0.66 2.76
N ALA A 136 -5.74 1.11 1.89
CA ALA A 136 -6.09 1.96 0.76
C ALA A 136 -7.08 1.24 -0.17
N ALA A 137 -6.92 -0.06 -0.43
CA ALA A 137 -7.86 -0.85 -1.21
C ALA A 137 -9.27 -0.87 -0.57
N CYS A 138 -9.35 -1.09 0.74
CA CYS A 138 -10.63 -1.10 1.46
C CYS A 138 -11.28 0.29 1.48
N THR A 139 -10.53 1.36 1.69
CA THR A 139 -11.06 2.73 1.65
C THR A 139 -11.53 3.12 0.24
N TRP A 140 -10.85 2.68 -0.82
CA TRP A 140 -11.35 2.86 -2.19
C TRP A 140 -12.65 2.08 -2.44
N ALA A 141 -12.75 0.84 -1.95
CA ALA A 141 -13.95 0.03 -2.09
C ALA A 141 -15.15 0.66 -1.35
N GLU A 142 -14.92 1.18 -0.15
CA GLU A 142 -15.90 1.95 0.61
C GLU A 142 -16.34 3.21 -0.15
N ALA A 143 -15.39 4.03 -0.62
CA ALA A 143 -15.69 5.24 -1.40
C ALA A 143 -16.50 4.90 -2.66
N GLY A 144 -16.13 3.82 -3.35
CA GLY A 144 -16.86 3.26 -4.49
C GLY A 144 -18.29 2.89 -4.15
N ALA A 145 -18.51 2.22 -3.03
CA ALA A 145 -19.85 1.87 -2.54
C ALA A 145 -20.68 3.11 -2.22
N LEU A 146 -20.11 4.12 -1.55
CA LEU A 146 -20.79 5.38 -1.24
C LEU A 146 -21.16 6.15 -2.51
N TRP A 147 -20.27 6.18 -3.51
CA TRP A 147 -20.58 6.74 -4.82
C TRP A 147 -21.63 5.92 -5.56
N LEU A 148 -21.61 4.59 -5.49
CA LEU A 148 -22.64 3.72 -6.10
C LEU A 148 -24.02 3.88 -5.45
N LEU A 149 -24.08 4.19 -4.17
CA LEU A 149 -25.33 4.46 -3.45
C LEU A 149 -25.81 5.92 -3.60
N GLY A 150 -24.91 6.82 -4.00
CA GLY A 150 -25.27 8.21 -4.32
C GLY A 150 -25.30 9.07 -3.09
N TRP A 151 -24.48 8.70 -2.12
CA TRP A 151 -24.39 9.35 -0.83
C TRP A 151 -23.89 10.80 -0.99
N LYS A 152 -24.70 11.77 -0.54
CA LYS A 152 -24.49 13.19 -0.87
C LYS A 152 -23.69 14.00 0.14
N GLY A 153 -23.35 13.50 1.34
CA GLY A 153 -22.43 14.24 2.21
C GLY A 153 -22.56 14.08 3.72
N ALA A 154 -23.28 13.09 4.24
CA ALA A 154 -23.13 12.77 5.66
C ALA A 154 -21.79 12.06 5.88
N VAL A 155 -20.96 12.57 6.77
CA VAL A 155 -19.63 12.03 7.09
C VAL A 155 -19.67 10.77 7.96
N TRP A 156 -20.85 10.42 8.48
CA TRP A 156 -21.04 9.32 9.41
C TRP A 156 -20.56 7.95 8.88
N PRO A 157 -20.84 7.53 7.64
CA PRO A 157 -20.30 6.27 7.12
C PRO A 157 -18.78 6.26 7.11
N ASP A 158 -18.16 7.34 6.63
CA ASP A 158 -16.70 7.49 6.58
C ASP A 158 -16.08 7.41 7.99
N ILE A 159 -16.70 8.07 8.99
CA ILE A 159 -16.24 8.05 10.38
C ILE A 159 -16.39 6.67 11.00
N VAL A 160 -17.53 6.00 10.80
CA VAL A 160 -17.78 4.65 11.33
C VAL A 160 -16.79 3.65 10.72
N PHE A 161 -16.52 3.76 9.42
CA PHE A 161 -15.53 2.94 8.75
C PHE A 161 -14.13 3.22 9.31
N LEU A 162 -13.70 4.48 9.43
CA LEU A 162 -12.39 4.82 9.98
C LEU A 162 -12.20 4.34 11.42
N ILE A 163 -13.23 4.45 12.27
CA ILE A 163 -13.16 3.97 13.66
C ILE A 163 -13.11 2.44 13.70
N GLY A 164 -14.05 1.77 13.01
CA GLY A 164 -14.14 0.31 13.02
C GLY A 164 -12.91 -0.34 12.39
N PHE A 165 -12.46 0.20 11.27
CA PHE A 165 -11.32 -0.30 10.53
C PHE A 165 -9.98 0.10 11.16
N GLY A 166 -9.90 1.29 11.76
CA GLY A 166 -8.75 1.71 12.58
C GLY A 166 -8.57 0.83 13.81
N ALA A 167 -9.66 0.43 14.47
CA ALA A 167 -9.62 -0.54 15.58
C ALA A 167 -9.13 -1.92 15.09
N LEU A 168 -9.67 -2.41 13.96
CA LEU A 168 -9.25 -3.67 13.35
C LEU A 168 -7.76 -3.65 12.97
N TRP A 169 -7.30 -2.54 12.42
CA TRP A 169 -5.92 -2.32 12.04
C TRP A 169 -4.96 -2.33 13.24
N MET A 170 -5.32 -1.64 14.32
CA MET A 170 -4.52 -1.64 15.55
C MET A 170 -4.40 -3.04 16.16
N VAL A 171 -5.46 -3.85 16.07
CA VAL A 171 -5.43 -5.26 16.49
C VAL A 171 -4.51 -6.07 15.58
N SER A 172 -4.59 -5.88 14.26
CA SER A 172 -3.69 -6.53 13.30
C SER A 172 -2.22 -6.16 13.55
N MET A 173 -1.92 -4.88 13.80
CA MET A 173 -0.56 -4.42 14.09
C MET A 173 0.01 -4.95 15.40
N LYS A 174 -0.83 -5.17 16.41
CA LYS A 174 -0.40 -5.81 17.66
C LYS A 174 -0.05 -7.29 17.50
N GLN A 175 -0.59 -7.97 16.48
CA GLN A 175 -0.20 -9.35 16.15
C GLN A 175 1.09 -9.43 15.32
N MET A 176 1.59 -8.29 14.81
CA MET A 176 2.83 -8.19 14.03
C MET A 176 4.07 -7.82 14.88
N ARG A 177 3.89 -7.57 16.19
CA ARG A 177 4.99 -7.32 17.15
C ARG A 177 5.26 -8.57 17.97
#